data_AF-A0A6B3NRX5-F1
#
_entry.id   AF-A0A6B3NRX5-F1
#
_cell.length_a   1.000
_cell.length_b   1.000
_cell.length_c   1.000
_cell.angle_alpha   90.00
_cell.angle_beta   90.00
_cell.angle_gamma   90.00
#
_symmetry.space_group_name_H-M   'P 1'
#
loop_
_entity.id
_entity.type
_entity.pdbx_description
1 polymer ?
#
loop_
_entity_poly.entity_id
_entity_poly.type
_entity_poly.pdbx_seq_one_letter_code
_entity_poly.pdbx_strand_id
1 'polypeptide(L)'
;WQLFTKPLPQPQSKSQNRQGGEQIVLLGLAAMAGALILAIYASGATALYNYSYKAGLMLLSLITLALLYWSLERLVRSPWGRILKAIREDEQVAKALGKNVFWYKLQALMLGGAIAGIAGAFYAWNLTTVYPSNFEPIITFNSWTIVVLGGAGNNAGTILGAIIFWAYNSITRFVLPTEIIKDASLGAFRIMSIGLILMVLMIWRPQGILGKKEELTLGQ
;
A
#
# COMPACT_ATOMS: atom_id res chain seq x y z
N TRP A 1 15.12 -15.35 -63.82
CA TRP A 1 13.87 -15.74 -63.12
C TRP A 1 14.11 -16.45 -61.78
N GLN A 2 15.06 -16.02 -60.92
CA GLN A 2 15.29 -16.65 -59.60
C GLN A 2 15.62 -15.65 -58.46
N LEU A 3 15.36 -14.35 -58.64
CA LEU A 3 15.77 -13.31 -57.68
C LEU A 3 14.66 -12.80 -56.73
N PHE A 4 13.49 -13.45 -56.70
CA PHE A 4 12.30 -12.96 -55.97
C PHE A 4 11.76 -13.87 -54.86
N THR A 5 12.49 -14.90 -54.42
CA THR A 5 12.02 -15.83 -53.38
C THR A 5 12.79 -15.73 -52.07
N LYS A 6 13.27 -14.53 -51.68
CA LYS A 6 13.68 -14.32 -50.29
C LYS A 6 12.43 -14.22 -49.41
N PRO A 7 12.18 -15.17 -48.49
CA PRO A 7 11.05 -15.06 -47.58
C PRO A 7 11.26 -13.83 -46.67
N LEU A 8 10.17 -13.08 -46.46
CA LEU A 8 10.16 -11.92 -45.58
C LEU A 8 10.64 -12.30 -44.17
N PRO A 9 11.50 -11.49 -43.52
CA PRO A 9 11.91 -11.73 -42.15
C PRO A 9 10.67 -11.69 -41.24
N GLN A 10 10.38 -12.82 -40.61
CA GLN A 10 9.29 -12.89 -39.64
C GLN A 10 9.63 -12.04 -38.40
N PRO A 11 8.66 -11.30 -37.84
CA PRO A 11 8.90 -10.53 -36.62
C PRO A 11 9.18 -11.49 -35.46
N GLN A 12 10.46 -11.72 -35.18
CA GLN A 12 10.89 -12.48 -34.01
C GLN A 12 10.52 -11.70 -32.74
N SER A 13 9.51 -12.22 -32.03
CA SER A 13 9.58 -12.47 -30.59
C SER A 13 10.10 -11.32 -29.69
N LYS A 14 9.43 -10.16 -29.70
CA LYS A 14 9.52 -9.20 -28.58
C LYS A 14 8.80 -9.68 -27.30
N SER A 15 8.12 -10.83 -27.33
CA SER A 15 7.43 -11.41 -26.18
C SER A 15 8.35 -12.15 -25.21
N GLN A 16 9.55 -12.54 -25.63
CA GLN A 16 10.45 -13.38 -24.82
C GLN A 16 11.30 -12.57 -23.83
N ASN A 17 11.55 -11.28 -24.11
CA ASN A 17 12.37 -10.42 -23.24
C ASN A 17 11.58 -9.65 -22.16
N ARG A 18 10.24 -9.65 -22.21
CA ARG A 18 9.39 -9.09 -21.13
C ARG A 18 9.24 -10.03 -19.93
N GLN A 19 9.44 -11.34 -20.12
CA GLN A 19 9.24 -12.34 -19.08
C GLN A 19 10.30 -12.28 -17.96
N GLY A 20 11.55 -11.88 -18.25
CA GLY A 20 12.62 -11.84 -17.25
C GLY A 20 12.46 -10.73 -16.20
N GLY A 21 11.93 -9.57 -16.59
CA GLY A 21 11.70 -8.44 -15.67
C GLY A 21 10.53 -8.65 -14.72
N GLU A 22 9.44 -9.25 -15.21
CA GLU A 22 8.28 -9.59 -14.37
C GLU A 22 8.62 -10.66 -13.34
N GLN A 23 9.48 -11.63 -13.68
CA GLN A 23 9.93 -12.66 -12.74
C GLN A 23 10.73 -12.09 -11.57
N ILE A 24 11.60 -11.08 -11.79
CA ILE A 24 12.36 -10.43 -10.70
C ILE A 24 11.42 -9.64 -9.77
N VAL A 25 10.41 -8.96 -10.32
CA VAL A 25 9.41 -8.22 -9.53
C VAL A 25 8.50 -9.19 -8.77
N LEU A 26 8.10 -10.30 -9.39
CA LEU A 26 7.32 -11.37 -8.75
C LEU A 26 8.12 -12.08 -7.65
N LEU A 27 9.42 -12.30 -7.84
CA LEU A 27 10.31 -12.87 -6.82
C LEU A 27 10.53 -11.90 -5.65
N GLY A 28 10.68 -10.60 -5.90
CA GLY A 28 10.72 -9.58 -4.84
C GLY A 28 9.42 -9.50 -4.04
N LEU A 29 8.27 -9.52 -4.73
CA LEU A 29 6.95 -9.60 -4.11
C LEU A 29 6.73 -10.91 -3.34
N ALA A 30 7.21 -12.04 -3.85
CA ALA A 30 7.13 -13.33 -3.19
C ALA A 30 8.05 -13.42 -1.97
N ALA A 31 9.26 -12.85 -2.03
CA ALA A 31 10.17 -12.77 -0.89
C ALA A 31 9.62 -11.88 0.23
N MET A 32 8.96 -10.78 -0.12
CA MET A 32 8.28 -9.93 0.86
C MET A 32 6.99 -10.55 1.39
N ALA A 33 6.20 -11.21 0.55
CA ALA A 33 5.04 -11.98 1.00
C ALA A 33 5.49 -13.12 1.91
N GLY A 34 6.63 -13.77 1.60
CA GLY A 34 7.29 -14.74 2.44
C GLY A 34 7.75 -14.14 3.76
N ALA A 35 8.42 -12.99 3.75
CA ALA A 35 8.81 -12.27 4.97
C ALA A 35 7.60 -11.82 5.80
N LEU A 36 6.49 -11.45 5.15
CA LEU A 36 5.21 -11.17 5.79
C LEU A 36 4.61 -12.42 6.43
N ILE A 37 4.60 -13.56 5.73
CA ILE A 37 4.12 -14.85 6.26
C ILE A 37 5.00 -15.31 7.43
N LEU A 38 6.31 -15.10 7.34
CA LEU A 38 7.27 -15.45 8.39
C LEU A 38 7.14 -14.52 9.60
N ALA A 39 6.85 -13.23 9.38
CA ALA A 39 6.50 -12.28 10.44
C ALA A 39 5.14 -12.60 11.09
N ILE A 40 4.15 -13.04 10.31
CA ILE A 40 2.85 -13.54 10.79
C ILE A 40 3.06 -14.80 11.65
N TYR A 41 3.92 -15.71 11.22
CA TYR A 41 4.26 -16.94 11.95
C TYR A 41 5.01 -16.65 13.25
N ALA A 42 6.05 -15.82 13.22
CA ALA A 42 6.81 -15.44 14.41
C ALA A 42 5.93 -14.70 15.43
N SER A 43 5.04 -13.83 14.97
CA SER A 43 4.10 -13.11 15.83
C SER A 43 3.03 -14.04 16.42
N GLY A 44 2.50 -14.97 15.62
CA GLY A 44 1.58 -16.02 16.09
C GLY A 44 2.23 -16.97 17.11
N ALA A 45 3.51 -17.30 16.93
CA ALA A 45 4.28 -18.10 17.89
C ALA A 45 4.49 -17.35 19.22
N THR A 46 4.81 -16.04 19.19
CA THR A 46 4.89 -15.23 20.40
C THR A 46 3.53 -15.05 21.10
N ALA A 47 2.42 -15.09 20.34
CA ALA A 47 1.06 -14.99 20.86
C ALA A 47 0.57 -16.24 21.58
N LEU A 48 1.05 -17.42 21.16
CA LEU A 48 0.76 -18.69 21.84
C LEU A 48 1.61 -18.89 23.10
N TYR A 49 2.79 -18.27 23.19
CA TYR A 49 3.72 -18.47 24.31
C TYR A 49 3.44 -17.54 25.52
N ASN A 50 2.81 -16.37 25.32
CA ASN A 50 2.40 -15.46 26.38
C ASN A 50 0.96 -14.96 26.11
N TYR A 51 -0.04 -15.59 26.71
CA TYR A 51 -1.46 -15.26 26.50
C TYR A 51 -1.83 -13.90 27.10
N SER A 52 -1.47 -12.82 26.40
CA SER A 52 -1.89 -11.46 26.70
C SER A 52 -2.98 -11.03 25.71
N TYR A 53 -3.98 -10.28 26.16
CA TYR A 53 -5.07 -9.76 25.31
C TYR A 53 -4.57 -9.00 24.07
N LYS A 54 -3.37 -8.41 24.15
CA LYS A 54 -2.69 -7.74 23.03
C LYS A 54 -2.30 -8.69 21.90
N ALA A 55 -1.96 -9.94 22.24
CA ALA A 55 -1.52 -10.94 21.29
C ALA A 55 -2.69 -11.52 20.46
N GLY A 56 -3.85 -11.73 21.10
CA GLY A 56 -5.08 -12.12 20.40
C GLY A 56 -5.55 -11.06 19.41
N LEU A 57 -5.45 -9.78 19.80
CA LEU A 57 -5.75 -8.64 18.92
C LEU A 57 -4.83 -8.58 17.70
N MET A 58 -3.54 -8.86 17.90
CA MET A 58 -2.56 -8.88 16.81
C MET A 58 -2.91 -9.94 15.77
N LEU A 59 -3.22 -11.17 16.18
CA LEU A 59 -3.65 -12.24 15.26
C LEU A 59 -4.92 -11.86 14.48
N LEU A 60 -5.93 -11.32 15.17
CA LEU A 60 -7.18 -10.91 14.57
C LEU A 60 -6.98 -9.78 13.54
N SER A 61 -6.10 -8.81 13.86
CA SER A 61 -5.75 -7.73 12.94
C SER A 61 -5.01 -8.23 11.69
N LEU A 62 -4.09 -9.19 11.84
CA LEU A 62 -3.35 -9.78 10.73
C LEU A 62 -4.24 -10.60 9.80
N ILE A 63 -5.14 -11.41 10.36
CA ILE A 63 -6.13 -12.18 9.59
C ILE A 63 -7.03 -11.23 8.79
N THR A 64 -7.51 -10.16 9.44
CA THR A 64 -8.36 -9.16 8.79
C THR A 64 -7.60 -8.43 7.68
N LEU A 65 -6.35 -8.04 7.92
CA LEU A 65 -5.49 -7.42 6.90
C LEU A 65 -5.28 -8.34 5.69
N ALA A 66 -4.98 -9.62 5.93
CA ALA A 66 -4.79 -10.60 4.86
C ALA A 66 -6.07 -10.79 4.03
N LEU A 67 -7.23 -10.90 4.69
CA LEU A 67 -8.53 -11.04 4.04
C LEU A 67 -8.89 -9.80 3.22
N LEU A 68 -8.67 -8.60 3.77
CA LEU A 68 -8.88 -7.33 3.07
C LEU A 68 -7.95 -7.20 1.86
N TYR A 69 -6.66 -7.50 2.03
CA TYR A 69 -5.69 -7.45 0.93
C TYR A 69 -6.09 -8.39 -0.21
N TRP A 70 -6.43 -9.64 0.10
CA TRP A 70 -6.85 -10.62 -0.89
C TRP A 70 -8.14 -10.19 -1.60
N SER A 71 -9.13 -9.70 -0.84
CA SER A 71 -10.40 -9.23 -1.38
C SER A 71 -10.22 -8.02 -2.31
N LEU A 72 -9.40 -7.04 -1.91
CA LEU A 72 -9.09 -5.87 -2.71
C LEU A 72 -8.32 -6.23 -3.99
N GLU A 73 -7.33 -7.12 -3.89
CA GLU A 73 -6.57 -7.58 -5.05
C GLU A 73 -7.47 -8.30 -6.06
N ARG A 74 -8.40 -9.14 -5.57
CA ARG A 74 -9.39 -9.80 -6.41
C ARG A 74 -10.34 -8.80 -7.07
N LEU A 75 -10.78 -7.79 -6.32
CA LEU A 75 -11.72 -6.77 -6.78
C LEU A 75 -11.11 -5.84 -7.82
N VAL A 76 -9.86 -5.41 -7.64
CA VAL A 76 -9.11 -4.58 -8.60
C VAL A 76 -8.86 -5.33 -9.92
N ARG A 77 -8.56 -6.64 -9.86
CA ARG A 77 -8.39 -7.47 -11.07
C ARG A 77 -9.70 -7.82 -11.77
N SER A 78 -10.83 -7.66 -11.10
CA SER A 78 -12.16 -7.94 -11.65
C SER A 78 -12.60 -6.88 -12.68
N PRO A 79 -13.65 -7.13 -13.48
CA PRO A 79 -14.20 -6.14 -14.41
C PRO A 79 -14.56 -4.81 -13.74
N TRP A 80 -14.96 -4.84 -12.47
CA TRP A 80 -15.29 -3.64 -11.68
C TRP A 80 -14.09 -2.71 -11.53
N GLY A 81 -12.91 -3.24 -11.19
CA GLY A 81 -11.68 -2.46 -11.06
C GLY A 81 -11.20 -1.85 -12.38
N ARG A 82 -11.42 -2.54 -13.51
CA ARG A 82 -11.09 -2.01 -14.84
C ARG A 82 -11.96 -0.82 -15.21
N ILE A 83 -13.25 -0.86 -14.86
CA ILE A 83 -14.18 0.26 -15.07
C ILE A 83 -13.76 1.46 -14.22
N LEU A 84 -13.40 1.25 -12.95
CA LEU A 84 -12.87 2.33 -12.10
C LEU A 84 -11.60 2.96 -12.67
N LYS A 85 -10.70 2.15 -13.23
CA LYS A 85 -9.50 2.67 -13.90
C LYS A 85 -9.86 3.53 -15.12
N ALA A 86 -10.79 3.06 -15.96
CA ALA A 86 -11.26 3.84 -17.11
C ALA A 86 -11.92 5.17 -16.69
N ILE A 87 -12.71 5.16 -15.61
CA ILE A 87 -13.31 6.39 -15.04
C ILE A 87 -12.24 7.37 -14.55
N ARG A 88 -11.11 6.88 -14.02
CA ARG A 88 -9.99 7.71 -13.56
C ARG A 88 -9.23 8.35 -14.73
N GLU A 89 -9.13 7.65 -15.86
CA GLU A 89 -8.46 8.16 -17.07
C GLU A 89 -9.33 9.22 -17.78
N ASP A 90 -10.59 8.90 -18.06
CA ASP A 90 -11.55 9.85 -18.62
C ASP A 90 -13.00 9.50 -18.23
N GLU A 91 -13.58 10.34 -17.38
CA GLU A 91 -14.97 10.20 -16.91
C GLU A 91 -16.00 10.42 -18.02
N GLN A 92 -15.73 11.33 -18.98
CA GLN A 92 -16.66 11.65 -20.05
C GLN A 92 -16.77 10.48 -21.04
N VAL A 93 -15.64 9.84 -21.37
CA VAL A 93 -15.60 8.64 -22.22
C VAL A 93 -16.36 7.48 -21.57
N ALA A 94 -16.15 7.24 -20.26
CA ALA A 94 -16.87 6.19 -19.54
C ALA A 94 -18.40 6.42 -19.53
N LYS A 95 -18.85 7.67 -19.42
CA LYS A 95 -20.28 8.05 -19.51
C LYS A 95 -20.84 7.84 -20.92
N ALA A 96 -20.09 8.20 -21.96
CA ALA A 96 -20.50 8.01 -23.36
C ALA A 96 -20.71 6.54 -23.72
N LEU A 97 -19.96 5.62 -23.09
CA LEU A 97 -20.12 4.16 -23.22
C LEU A 97 -21.32 3.59 -22.42
N GLY A 98 -22.18 4.45 -21.87
CA GLY A 98 -23.39 4.05 -21.15
C GLY A 98 -23.15 3.50 -19.74
N LYS A 99 -21.96 3.71 -19.16
CA LYS A 99 -21.66 3.29 -17.78
C LYS A 99 -22.07 4.39 -16.80
N ASN A 100 -22.79 4.00 -15.75
CA ASN A 100 -23.19 4.95 -14.70
C ASN A 100 -22.04 5.22 -13.73
N VAL A 101 -21.25 6.26 -14.03
CA VAL A 101 -20.06 6.65 -13.23
C VAL A 101 -20.40 6.97 -11.77
N PHE A 102 -21.57 7.55 -11.51
CA PHE A 102 -21.98 7.92 -10.14
C PHE A 102 -22.07 6.70 -9.23
N TRP A 103 -22.72 5.62 -9.68
CA TRP A 103 -22.82 4.38 -8.89
C TRP A 103 -21.47 3.73 -8.63
N TYR A 104 -20.56 3.73 -9.61
CA TYR A 104 -19.22 3.17 -9.42
C TYR A 104 -18.38 3.99 -8.41
N LYS A 105 -18.47 5.33 -8.46
CA LYS A 105 -17.82 6.20 -7.47
C LYS A 105 -18.41 6.02 -6.06
N LEU A 106 -19.72 5.91 -5.96
CA LEU A 106 -20.41 5.70 -4.68
C LEU A 106 -20.00 4.34 -4.06
N GLN A 107 -19.96 3.27 -4.84
CA GLN A 107 -19.48 1.96 -4.39
C GLN A 107 -18.02 2.01 -3.92
N ALA A 108 -17.15 2.72 -4.64
CA ALA A 108 -15.76 2.90 -4.23
C ALA A 108 -15.65 3.63 -2.88
N LEU A 109 -16.46 4.67 -2.67
CA LEU A 109 -16.53 5.41 -1.41
C LEU A 109 -17.05 4.54 -0.27
N MET A 110 -18.13 3.78 -0.49
CA MET A 110 -18.70 2.86 0.50
C MET A 110 -17.70 1.78 0.92
N LEU A 111 -16.97 1.19 -0.03
CA LEU A 111 -15.94 0.20 0.26
C LEU A 111 -14.76 0.81 1.04
N GLY A 112 -14.29 2.00 0.65
CA GLY A 112 -13.25 2.71 1.39
C GLY A 112 -13.67 3.04 2.82
N GLY A 113 -14.91 3.51 3.01
CA GLY A 113 -15.48 3.81 4.32
C GLY A 113 -15.65 2.57 5.20
N ALA A 114 -16.10 1.44 4.62
CA ALA A 114 -16.20 0.17 5.35
C ALA A 114 -14.83 -0.31 5.86
N ILE A 115 -13.80 -0.24 5.01
CA ILE A 115 -12.43 -0.64 5.37
C ILE A 115 -11.85 0.30 6.44
N ALA A 116 -12.06 1.62 6.30
CA ALA A 116 -11.65 2.61 7.29
C ALA A 116 -12.36 2.40 8.64
N GLY A 117 -13.64 2.05 8.64
CA GLY A 117 -14.40 1.72 9.84
C GLY A 117 -13.85 0.49 10.57
N ILE A 118 -13.53 -0.57 9.83
CA ILE A 118 -12.87 -1.76 10.39
C ILE A 118 -11.53 -1.36 11.01
N ALA A 119 -10.68 -0.62 10.30
CA ALA A 119 -9.39 -0.16 10.81
C ALA A 119 -9.54 0.70 12.10
N GLY A 120 -10.54 1.58 12.14
CA GLY A 120 -10.86 2.38 13.32
C GLY A 120 -11.30 1.55 14.52
N ALA A 121 -12.08 0.49 14.31
CA ALA A 121 -12.48 -0.43 15.37
C ALA A 121 -11.27 -1.15 16.00
N PHE A 122 -10.32 -1.62 15.19
CA PHE A 122 -9.06 -2.20 15.69
C PHE A 122 -8.23 -1.17 16.46
N TYR A 123 -8.16 0.06 15.97
CA TYR A 123 -7.42 1.13 16.63
C TYR A 123 -8.04 1.48 18.01
N ALA A 124 -9.37 1.60 18.08
CA ALA A 124 -10.08 1.86 19.33
C ALA A 124 -9.87 0.73 20.35
N TRP A 125 -9.89 -0.53 19.89
CA TRP A 125 -9.60 -1.67 20.76
C TRP A 125 -8.15 -1.64 21.27
N ASN A 126 -7.19 -1.26 20.43
CA ASN A 126 -5.79 -1.14 20.85
C ASN A 126 -5.60 -0.08 21.96
N LEU A 127 -6.31 1.04 21.87
CA LEU A 127 -6.19 2.13 22.84
C LEU A 127 -6.71 1.77 24.23
N THR A 128 -7.63 0.80 24.37
CA THR A 128 -8.29 0.35 25.62
C THR A 128 -9.09 1.45 26.37
N THR A 129 -8.70 2.71 26.24
CA THR A 129 -9.38 3.89 26.78
C THR A 129 -9.30 5.01 25.75
N VAL A 130 -10.44 5.63 25.48
CA VAL A 130 -10.58 6.67 24.46
C VAL A 130 -10.51 8.05 25.11
N TYR A 131 -9.45 8.78 24.80
CA TYR A 131 -9.30 10.19 25.16
C TYR A 131 -9.36 11.06 23.90
N PRO A 132 -9.88 12.30 23.96
CA PRO A 132 -9.89 13.22 22.82
C PRO A 132 -8.48 13.51 22.26
N SER A 133 -7.46 13.49 23.12
CA SER A 133 -6.05 13.64 22.74
C SER A 133 -5.52 12.50 21.86
N ASN A 134 -6.20 11.35 21.82
CA ASN A 134 -5.81 10.23 20.96
C ASN A 134 -6.30 10.38 19.51
N PHE A 135 -7.10 11.42 19.21
CA PHE A 135 -7.68 11.68 17.89
C PHE A 135 -7.19 13.01 17.31
N GLU A 136 -5.92 13.31 17.54
CA GLU A 136 -5.27 14.48 16.94
C GLU A 136 -5.06 14.30 15.42
N PRO A 137 -5.02 15.40 14.65
CA PRO A 137 -4.80 15.38 13.20
C PRO A 137 -3.53 14.63 12.77
N ILE A 138 -2.58 14.46 13.68
CA ILE A 138 -1.33 13.72 13.45
C ILE A 138 -1.57 12.29 12.93
N ILE A 139 -2.66 11.63 13.31
CA ILE A 139 -2.99 10.27 12.85
C ILE A 139 -3.35 10.26 11.37
N THR A 140 -4.08 11.27 10.92
CA THR A 140 -4.42 11.45 9.50
C THR A 140 -3.15 11.74 8.70
N PHE A 141 -2.26 12.61 9.19
CA PHE A 141 -0.97 12.86 8.53
C PHE A 141 -0.10 11.61 8.44
N ASN A 142 -0.05 10.79 9.49
CA ASN A 142 0.66 9.50 9.46
C ASN A 142 0.09 8.56 8.41
N SER A 143 -1.25 8.46 8.35
CA SER A 143 -1.95 7.63 7.36
C SER A 143 -1.67 8.08 5.93
N TRP A 144 -1.71 9.39 5.67
CA TRP A 144 -1.35 9.96 4.37
C TRP A 144 0.11 9.70 4.02
N THR A 145 1.03 9.86 4.97
CA THR A 145 2.45 9.56 4.79
C THR A 145 2.67 8.12 4.37
N ILE A 146 2.02 7.17 5.05
CA ILE A 146 2.09 5.74 4.74
C ILE A 146 1.62 5.47 3.29
N VAL A 147 0.49 6.05 2.89
CA VAL A 147 -0.08 5.85 1.55
C VAL A 147 0.81 6.48 0.47
N VAL A 148 1.35 7.68 0.71
CA VAL A 148 2.24 8.36 -0.23
C VAL A 148 3.58 7.62 -0.34
N LEU A 149 4.12 7.11 0.79
CA LEU A 149 5.35 6.34 0.82
C LEU A 149 5.21 5.00 0.10
N GLY A 150 4.07 4.33 0.26
CA GLY A 150 3.76 3.09 -0.43
C GLY A 150 3.37 3.26 -1.91
N GLY A 151 2.70 4.37 -2.24
CA GLY A 151 2.13 4.67 -3.55
C GLY A 151 0.62 4.43 -3.61
N ALA A 152 -0.15 5.46 -3.98
CA ALA A 152 -1.63 5.46 -3.93
C ALA A 152 -2.33 4.47 -4.90
N GLY A 153 -1.60 3.86 -5.84
CA GLY A 153 -2.16 2.99 -6.89
C GLY A 153 -1.88 1.50 -6.74
N ASN A 154 -1.18 1.06 -5.68
CA ASN A 154 -0.78 -0.33 -5.52
C ASN A 154 -0.94 -0.83 -4.07
N ASN A 155 -1.81 -1.82 -3.85
CA ASN A 155 -2.10 -2.37 -2.51
C ASN A 155 -0.83 -2.90 -1.81
N ALA A 156 0.05 -3.59 -2.54
CA ALA A 156 1.31 -4.10 -1.98
C ALA A 156 2.29 -2.97 -1.61
N GLY A 157 2.26 -1.87 -2.38
CA GLY A 157 3.02 -0.65 -2.08
C GLY A 157 2.59 -0.05 -0.75
N THR A 158 1.29 0.09 -0.52
CA THR A 158 0.76 0.62 0.74
C THR A 158 1.18 -0.20 1.97
N ILE A 159 1.20 -1.54 1.88
CA ILE A 159 1.65 -2.40 2.98
C ILE A 159 3.14 -2.19 3.25
N LEU A 160 3.98 -2.16 2.22
CA LEU A 160 5.40 -1.80 2.37
C LEU A 160 5.57 -0.43 3.01
N GLY A 161 4.76 0.54 2.58
CA GLY A 161 4.79 1.89 3.12
C GLY A 161 4.50 1.91 4.62
N ALA A 162 3.52 1.12 5.06
CA ALA A 162 3.19 0.97 6.47
C ALA A 162 4.34 0.34 7.25
N ILE A 163 4.94 -0.74 6.72
CA ILE A 163 6.06 -1.44 7.36
C ILE A 163 7.26 -0.51 7.51
N ILE A 164 7.65 0.21 6.45
CA ILE A 164 8.80 1.12 6.48
C ILE A 164 8.53 2.28 7.44
N PHE A 165 7.33 2.87 7.40
CA PHE A 165 6.97 3.96 8.30
C PHE A 165 7.02 3.53 9.76
N TRP A 166 6.44 2.37 10.10
CA TRP A 166 6.48 1.84 11.46
C TRP A 166 7.86 1.36 11.88
N ALA A 167 8.67 0.81 10.96
CA ALA A 167 10.06 0.47 11.22
C ALA A 167 10.87 1.74 11.53
N TYR A 168 10.71 2.80 10.74
CA TYR A 168 11.31 4.11 11.01
C TYR A 168 10.87 4.66 12.38
N ASN A 169 9.57 4.57 12.68
CA ASN A 169 9.02 5.02 13.95
C ASN A 169 9.60 4.24 15.14
N SER A 170 9.76 2.93 14.98
CA SER A 170 10.38 2.04 15.96
C SER A 170 11.86 2.35 16.15
N ILE A 171 12.63 2.50 15.06
CA ILE A 171 14.05 2.86 15.10
C ILE A 171 14.22 4.21 15.78
N THR A 172 13.40 5.21 15.45
CA THR A 172 13.46 6.53 16.10
C THR A 172 13.20 6.42 17.61
N ARG A 173 12.31 5.51 18.02
CA ARG A 173 12.03 5.23 19.44
C ARG A 173 13.18 4.54 20.17
N PHE A 174 13.96 3.68 19.48
CA PHE A 174 15.06 2.92 20.07
C PHE A 174 16.43 3.59 19.95
N VAL A 175 16.65 4.44 18.94
CA VAL A 175 17.95 5.06 18.62
C VAL A 175 18.13 6.43 19.29
N LEU A 176 17.06 7.13 19.66
CA LEU A 176 17.18 8.35 20.47
C LEU A 176 17.52 7.96 21.92
N PRO A 177 18.74 8.23 22.41
CA PRO A 177 19.08 7.96 23.80
C PRO A 177 18.19 8.87 24.66
N THR A 178 17.48 8.27 25.60
CA THR A 178 16.65 8.89 26.65
C THR A 178 17.40 9.88 27.55
N GLU A 179 18.69 10.13 27.29
CA GLU A 179 19.59 10.92 28.13
C GLU A 179 19.74 12.39 27.67
N ILE A 180 19.40 12.76 26.43
CA ILE A 180 19.72 14.10 25.89
C ILE A 180 18.48 14.98 25.68
N ILE A 181 17.28 14.42 25.53
CA ILE A 181 16.07 15.18 25.18
C ILE A 181 14.95 14.90 26.19
N LYS A 182 14.61 15.92 27.00
CA LYS A 182 13.44 15.90 27.90
C LYS A 182 12.17 15.51 27.13
N ASP A 183 11.33 14.69 27.76
CA ASP A 183 10.16 14.00 27.20
C ASP A 183 9.24 14.85 26.28
N ALA A 184 9.15 16.16 26.52
CA ALA A 184 8.33 17.07 25.72
C ALA A 184 8.86 17.31 24.28
N SER A 185 10.17 17.24 24.07
CA SER A 185 10.80 17.53 22.77
C SER A 185 10.86 16.31 21.84
N LEU A 186 10.63 15.10 22.36
CA LEU A 186 10.50 13.86 21.58
C LEU A 186 9.26 13.87 20.68
N GLY A 187 8.15 14.44 21.17
CA GLY A 187 6.93 14.61 20.38
C GLY A 187 7.13 15.56 19.20
N ALA A 188 7.74 16.72 19.44
CA ALA A 188 8.04 17.70 18.40
C ALA A 188 9.02 17.16 17.35
N PHE A 189 10.07 16.45 17.78
CA PHE A 189 11.03 15.83 16.87
C PHE A 189 10.36 14.78 15.95
N ARG A 190 9.43 13.99 16.48
CA ARG A 190 8.66 12.99 15.71
C ARG A 190 7.79 13.64 14.64
N ILE A 191 7.10 14.72 14.97
CA ILE A 191 6.26 15.46 14.02
C ILE A 191 7.13 16.09 12.92
N MET A 192 8.24 16.71 13.32
CA MET A 192 9.20 17.31 12.40
C MET A 192 9.82 16.28 11.45
N SER A 193 10.12 15.09 11.95
CA SER A 193 10.71 14.04 11.15
C SER A 193 9.72 13.37 10.19
N ILE A 194 8.44 13.24 10.56
CA ILE A 194 7.36 12.82 9.65
C ILE A 194 7.22 13.83 8.49
N GLY A 195 7.20 15.13 8.81
CA GLY A 195 7.14 16.18 7.80
C GLY A 195 8.37 16.18 6.87
N LEU A 196 9.56 15.94 7.41
CA LEU A 196 10.79 15.83 6.64
C LEU A 196 10.77 14.59 5.73
N ILE A 197 10.28 13.44 6.22
CA ILE A 197 10.08 12.24 5.40
C ILE A 197 9.13 12.52 4.25
N LEU A 198 8.01 13.19 4.50
CA LEU A 198 7.07 13.60 3.44
C LEU A 198 7.74 14.50 2.40
N MET A 199 8.51 15.50 2.81
CA MET A 199 9.23 16.39 1.89
C MET A 199 10.26 15.63 1.04
N VAL A 200 11.10 14.81 1.68
CA VAL A 200 12.12 14.01 1.00
C VAL A 200 11.48 13.02 0.03
N LEU A 201 10.32 12.45 0.39
CA LEU A 201 9.64 11.51 -0.48
C LEU A 201 8.97 12.18 -1.68
N MET A 202 8.34 13.34 -1.48
CA MET A 202 7.82 14.14 -2.60
C MET A 202 8.93 14.52 -3.58
N ILE A 203 10.14 14.82 -3.08
CA ILE A 203 11.24 15.32 -3.92
C ILE A 203 11.98 14.18 -4.65
N TRP A 204 12.12 12.98 -4.06
CA TRP A 204 12.82 11.85 -4.71
C TRP A 204 11.91 10.88 -5.48
N ARG A 205 10.64 10.70 -5.09
CA ARG A 205 9.70 9.81 -5.80
C ARG A 205 8.23 10.16 -5.48
N PRO A 206 7.60 11.08 -6.24
CA PRO A 206 6.17 11.42 -6.05
C PRO A 206 5.20 10.27 -6.38
N GLN A 207 5.68 9.16 -6.97
CA GLN A 207 4.88 8.00 -7.37
C GLN A 207 4.88 6.87 -6.29
N GLY A 208 5.63 7.00 -5.19
CA GLY A 208 5.79 5.93 -4.19
C GLY A 208 6.74 4.80 -4.64
N ILE A 209 7.09 3.89 -3.71
CA ILE A 209 8.10 2.83 -3.94
C ILE A 209 7.68 1.85 -5.06
N LEU A 210 6.38 1.55 -5.16
CA LEU A 210 5.81 0.63 -6.16
C LEU A 210 4.77 1.29 -7.10
N GLY A 211 4.87 2.61 -7.33
CA GLY A 211 4.01 3.31 -8.29
C GLY A 211 4.12 2.73 -9.70
N LYS A 212 2.99 2.29 -10.27
CA LYS A 212 2.92 1.70 -11.62
C LYS A 212 3.39 2.72 -12.65
N LYS A 213 4.49 2.40 -13.33
CA LYS A 213 5.10 3.18 -14.41
C LYS A 213 4.32 3.15 -15.74
N GLU A 214 3.15 2.50 -15.76
CA GLU A 214 2.42 2.17 -16.99
C GLU A 214 1.56 3.32 -17.54
N GLU A 215 1.40 4.43 -16.80
CA GLU A 215 0.67 5.61 -17.30
C GLU A 215 1.57 6.59 -18.09
N LEU A 216 2.89 6.36 -18.17
CA LEU A 216 3.83 7.26 -18.86
C LEU A 216 4.11 6.89 -20.34
N THR A 217 3.52 5.81 -20.86
CA THR A 217 3.73 5.37 -22.25
C THR A 217 2.54 5.58 -23.18
N LEU A 218 1.46 6.23 -22.75
CA LEU A 218 0.32 6.62 -23.58
C LEU A 218 0.34 8.12 -23.94
N GLY A 219 1.53 8.72 -23.92
CA GLY A 219 1.77 10.12 -24.30
C GLY A 219 2.90 10.29 -25.32
N GLN A 220 3.31 9.22 -26.03
CA GLN A 220 4.20 9.29 -27.19
C GLN A 220 3.60 8.50 -28.35
#